data_AF-A0A938VVJ7-F1
#
_entry.id   AF-A0A938VVJ7-F1
#
_cell.length_a   1.000
_cell.length_b   1.000
_cell.length_c   1.000
_cell.angle_alpha   90.00
_cell.angle_beta   90.00
_cell.angle_gamma   90.00
#
_symmetry.space_group_name_H-M   'P 1'
#
loop_
_entity.id
_entity.type
_entity.pdbx_description
1 polymer ?
#
loop_
_entity_poly.entity_id
_entity_poly.type
_entity_poly.pdbx_seq_one_letter_code
_entity_poly.pdbx_strand_id
1 'polypeptide(L)'
;MDRGLVSLLDGVALIGAMREDMIAFLRRHECLHTVGHCLRVAAEAKTLALCFDADPAGAEIAGWLHDISVVIPNDQRVALAEQLGLAILPEERQLPMILHQKLSAIFARDLFGIHDPAILNAIGCHTTLRPAASRLDKVVFLADKIAWDQPGQPPYLAEVNVGLQCSLDQAVFGYVDWLWRRRETLPVVHPWLAAAYAELSGGSHRAGWDERFQAMSAAGDDRLLDPESGSLTRWDANDWEWS
;
A
#
# COMPACT_ATOMS: atom_id res chain seq x y z
N MET A 1 -2.08 -25.96 5.84
CA MET A 1 -2.73 -25.18 4.77
C MET A 1 -4.23 -25.44 4.87
N ASP A 2 -5.04 -24.40 5.07
CA ASP A 2 -6.50 -24.52 5.15
C ASP A 2 -7.05 -25.00 3.80
N ARG A 3 -7.84 -26.08 3.78
CA ARG A 3 -8.42 -26.64 2.54
C ARG A 3 -9.30 -25.64 1.80
N GLY A 4 -9.94 -24.71 2.51
CA GLY A 4 -10.78 -23.66 1.91
C GLY A 4 -9.99 -22.57 1.19
N LEU A 5 -8.76 -22.29 1.63
CA LEU A 5 -7.90 -21.34 0.92
C LEU A 5 -7.34 -21.96 -0.36
N VAL A 6 -6.98 -23.25 -0.34
CA VAL A 6 -6.45 -23.94 -1.52
C VAL A 6 -7.47 -23.96 -2.66
N SER A 7 -8.77 -24.06 -2.38
CA SER A 7 -9.79 -23.98 -3.44
C SER A 7 -9.85 -22.63 -4.16
N LEU A 8 -9.27 -21.56 -3.61
CA LEU A 8 -9.13 -20.29 -4.34
C LEU A 8 -8.15 -20.40 -5.52
N LEU A 9 -7.31 -21.43 -5.56
CA LEU A 9 -6.44 -21.74 -6.68
C LEU A 9 -7.12 -22.64 -7.73
N ASP A 10 -8.40 -22.99 -7.56
CA ASP A 10 -9.09 -23.86 -8.52
C ASP A 10 -9.16 -23.21 -9.92
N GLY A 11 -8.41 -23.78 -10.86
CA GLY A 11 -8.25 -23.25 -12.21
C GLY A 11 -7.13 -22.22 -12.38
N VAL A 12 -6.26 -22.05 -11.38
CA VAL A 12 -5.03 -21.25 -11.42
C VAL A 12 -3.83 -22.17 -11.26
N ALA A 13 -2.99 -22.26 -12.29
CA ALA A 13 -1.71 -22.96 -12.18
C ALA A 13 -0.62 -21.94 -11.87
N LEU A 14 -0.10 -21.96 -10.63
CA LEU A 14 1.03 -21.12 -10.23
C LEU A 14 2.33 -21.69 -10.83
N ILE A 15 3.04 -20.87 -11.59
CA ILE A 15 4.26 -21.24 -12.32
C ILE A 15 5.55 -20.82 -11.59
N GLY A 16 5.43 -20.18 -10.44
CA GLY A 16 6.56 -19.69 -9.64
C GLY A 16 7.10 -18.34 -10.10
N ALA A 17 6.43 -17.68 -11.05
CA ALA A 17 6.74 -16.33 -11.49
C ALA A 17 5.73 -15.38 -10.86
N MET A 18 6.13 -14.75 -9.75
CA MET A 18 5.22 -14.07 -8.81
C MET A 18 4.27 -13.07 -9.47
N ARG A 19 4.77 -12.28 -10.43
CA ARG A 19 3.97 -11.31 -11.18
C ARG A 19 2.89 -12.01 -12.02
N GLU A 20 3.27 -13.01 -12.80
CA GLU A 20 2.37 -13.77 -13.66
C GLU A 20 1.34 -14.57 -12.85
N ASP A 21 1.79 -15.13 -11.72
CA ASP A 21 0.97 -15.87 -10.76
C ASP A 21 -0.11 -14.97 -10.13
N MET A 22 0.27 -13.77 -9.69
CA MET A 22 -0.66 -12.76 -9.19
C MET A 22 -1.69 -12.36 -10.27
N ILE A 23 -1.23 -12.10 -11.50
CA ILE A 23 -2.10 -11.73 -12.62
C ILE A 23 -3.10 -12.84 -12.91
N ALA A 24 -2.64 -14.09 -12.99
CA ALA A 24 -3.48 -15.25 -13.26
C ALA A 24 -4.55 -15.43 -12.16
N PHE A 25 -4.14 -15.31 -10.89
CA PHE A 25 -5.03 -15.41 -9.75
C PHE A 25 -6.13 -14.34 -9.77
N LEU A 26 -5.77 -13.06 -9.87
CA LEU A 26 -6.75 -11.97 -9.86
C LEU A 26 -7.66 -11.99 -11.10
N ARG A 27 -7.15 -12.36 -12.28
CA ARG A 27 -7.98 -12.52 -13.49
C ARG A 27 -9.02 -13.62 -13.32
N ARG A 28 -8.62 -14.75 -12.72
CA ARG A 28 -9.52 -15.88 -12.47
C ARG A 28 -10.69 -15.51 -11.54
N HIS A 29 -10.45 -14.58 -10.62
CA HIS A 29 -11.44 -14.05 -9.68
C HIS A 29 -12.07 -12.73 -10.15
N GLU A 30 -11.95 -12.38 -11.44
CA GLU A 30 -12.58 -11.22 -12.07
C GLU A 30 -12.16 -9.85 -11.47
N CYS A 31 -11.01 -9.80 -10.78
CA CYS A 31 -10.48 -8.61 -10.11
C CYS A 31 -9.50 -7.83 -11.00
N LEU A 32 -9.92 -7.51 -12.24
CA LEU A 32 -9.04 -6.93 -13.26
C LEU A 32 -8.50 -5.54 -12.90
N HIS A 33 -9.29 -4.73 -12.20
CA HIS A 33 -8.86 -3.41 -11.75
C HIS A 33 -7.65 -3.50 -10.79
N THR A 34 -7.71 -4.46 -9.86
CA THR A 34 -6.66 -4.69 -8.87
C THR A 34 -5.35 -5.16 -9.50
N VAL A 35 -5.39 -5.86 -10.65
CA VAL A 35 -4.17 -6.21 -11.39
C VAL A 35 -3.39 -4.96 -11.77
N GLY A 36 -4.06 -3.97 -12.37
CA GLY A 36 -3.44 -2.72 -12.78
C GLY A 36 -2.88 -1.95 -11.59
N HIS A 37 -3.63 -1.90 -10.49
CA HIS A 37 -3.21 -1.26 -9.24
C HIS A 37 -1.97 -1.96 -8.64
N CYS A 38 -1.98 -3.28 -8.43
CA CYS A 38 -0.86 -4.04 -7.88
C CYS A 38 0.43 -3.89 -8.72
N LEU A 39 0.32 -3.82 -10.05
CA LEU A 39 1.47 -3.58 -10.92
C LEU A 39 2.07 -2.19 -10.71
N ARG A 40 1.24 -1.15 -10.55
CA ARG A 40 1.73 0.22 -10.26
C ARG A 40 2.33 0.31 -8.85
N VAL A 41 1.67 -0.28 -7.84
CA VAL A 41 2.17 -0.31 -6.47
C VAL A 41 3.52 -1.01 -6.39
N ALA A 42 3.70 -2.16 -7.06
CA ALA A 42 4.97 -2.87 -7.06
C ALA A 42 6.12 -2.06 -7.70
N ALA A 43 5.86 -1.38 -8.81
CA ALA A 43 6.85 -0.52 -9.46
C ALA A 43 7.23 0.68 -8.57
N GLU A 44 6.23 1.31 -7.94
CA GLU A 44 6.45 2.43 -7.01
C GLU A 44 7.20 1.98 -5.76
N ALA A 45 6.80 0.85 -5.15
CA ALA A 45 7.44 0.28 -3.98
C ALA A 45 8.92 -0.05 -4.24
N LYS A 46 9.23 -0.63 -5.40
CA LYS A 46 10.61 -0.89 -5.81
C LYS A 46 11.42 0.39 -5.96
N THR A 47 10.84 1.43 -6.55
CA THR A 47 11.48 2.74 -6.72
C THR A 47 11.78 3.38 -5.37
N LEU A 48 10.79 3.45 -4.49
CA LEU A 48 10.96 3.96 -3.12
C LEU A 48 11.99 3.15 -2.33
N ALA A 49 12.00 1.83 -2.47
CA ALA A 49 12.98 0.97 -1.80
C ALA A 49 14.41 1.28 -2.22
N LEU A 50 14.65 1.51 -3.51
CA LEU A 50 15.96 1.93 -4.02
C LEU A 50 16.37 3.31 -3.50
N CYS A 51 15.43 4.26 -3.41
CA CYS A 51 15.71 5.61 -2.91
C CYS A 51 16.04 5.65 -1.41
N PHE A 52 15.42 4.79 -0.60
CA PHE A 52 15.50 4.86 0.86
C PHE A 52 16.27 3.70 1.51
N ASP A 53 16.97 2.87 0.73
CA ASP A 53 17.78 1.74 1.22
C ASP A 53 16.93 0.67 1.93
N ALA A 54 15.82 0.28 1.30
CA ALA A 54 15.05 -0.93 1.63
C ALA A 54 15.30 -2.02 0.59
N ASP A 55 14.90 -3.27 0.88
CA ASP A 55 14.97 -4.38 -0.06
C ASP A 55 14.03 -4.15 -1.27
N PRO A 56 14.55 -3.90 -2.48
CA PRO A 56 13.72 -3.62 -3.65
C PRO A 56 12.97 -4.86 -4.16
N ALA A 57 13.54 -6.05 -4.01
CA ALA A 57 12.91 -7.29 -4.44
C ALA A 57 11.74 -7.64 -3.51
N GLY A 58 11.94 -7.53 -2.20
CA GLY A 58 10.89 -7.69 -1.21
C GLY A 58 9.77 -6.65 -1.36
N ALA A 59 10.11 -5.40 -1.69
CA ALA A 59 9.14 -4.33 -1.94
C ALA A 59 8.28 -4.59 -3.18
N GLU A 60 8.89 -5.07 -4.27
CA GLU A 60 8.18 -5.43 -5.50
C GLU A 60 7.21 -6.60 -5.26
N ILE A 61 7.66 -7.65 -4.57
CA ILE A 61 6.82 -8.80 -4.20
C ILE A 61 5.66 -8.37 -3.29
N ALA A 62 5.94 -7.58 -2.26
CA ALA A 62 4.91 -7.06 -1.37
C ALA A 62 3.89 -6.22 -2.12
N GLY A 63 4.34 -5.37 -3.05
CA GLY A 63 3.46 -4.54 -3.89
C GLY A 63 2.56 -5.37 -4.81
N TRP A 64 3.04 -6.47 -5.38
CA TRP A 64 2.17 -7.36 -6.17
C TRP A 64 1.09 -8.05 -5.32
N LEU A 65 1.40 -8.37 -4.06
CA LEU A 65 0.53 -9.20 -3.22
C LEU A 65 -0.26 -8.42 -2.16
N HIS A 66 -0.06 -7.11 -1.99
CA HIS A 66 -0.63 -6.36 -0.88
C HIS A 66 -2.17 -6.43 -0.84
N ASP A 67 -2.80 -6.47 -2.01
CA ASP A 67 -4.24 -6.49 -2.23
C ASP A 67 -4.78 -7.85 -2.73
N ILE A 68 -3.99 -8.91 -2.66
CA ILE A 68 -4.33 -10.20 -3.27
C ILE A 68 -5.62 -10.83 -2.70
N SER A 69 -5.99 -10.48 -1.47
CA SER A 69 -7.21 -10.97 -0.83
C SER A 69 -8.49 -10.22 -1.24
N VAL A 70 -8.41 -9.23 -2.15
CA VAL A 70 -9.59 -8.49 -2.65
C VAL A 70 -10.67 -9.40 -3.24
N VAL A 71 -10.27 -10.59 -3.69
CA VAL A 71 -11.15 -11.65 -4.20
C VAL A 71 -12.19 -12.11 -3.17
N ILE A 72 -11.97 -11.80 -1.88
CA ILE A 72 -12.92 -12.03 -0.80
C ILE A 72 -13.84 -10.81 -0.64
N PRO A 73 -15.16 -10.97 -0.88
CA PRO A 73 -16.14 -9.91 -0.67
C PRO A 73 -16.09 -9.34 0.74
N ASN A 74 -16.30 -8.02 0.86
CA ASN A 74 -16.13 -7.30 2.12
C ASN A 74 -16.98 -7.83 3.29
N ASP A 75 -18.21 -8.28 2.99
CA ASP A 75 -19.16 -8.88 3.92
C ASP A 75 -18.73 -10.27 4.43
N GLN A 76 -17.79 -10.94 3.73
CA GLN A 76 -17.27 -12.26 4.10
C GLN A 76 -15.94 -12.20 4.86
N ARG A 77 -15.25 -11.05 4.85
CA ARG A 77 -13.90 -10.90 5.42
C ARG A 77 -13.83 -11.22 6.91
N VAL A 78 -14.84 -10.82 7.70
CA VAL A 78 -14.88 -11.08 9.14
C VAL A 78 -14.98 -12.59 9.40
N ALA A 79 -15.92 -13.27 8.76
CA ALA A 79 -16.12 -14.70 8.93
C ALA A 79 -14.88 -15.51 8.54
N LEU A 80 -14.24 -15.14 7.41
CA LEU A 80 -13.00 -15.77 6.98
C LEU A 80 -11.86 -15.51 7.97
N ALA A 81 -11.71 -14.27 8.46
CA ALA A 81 -10.70 -13.94 9.44
C ALA A 81 -10.87 -14.75 10.74
N GLU A 82 -12.11 -14.94 11.21
CA GLU A 82 -12.41 -15.78 12.38
C GLU A 82 -12.08 -17.26 12.13
N GLN A 83 -12.46 -17.79 10.96
CA GLN A 83 -12.11 -19.16 10.56
C GLN A 83 -10.60 -19.39 10.56
N LEU A 84 -9.84 -18.41 10.08
CA LEU A 84 -8.37 -18.47 10.02
C LEU A 84 -7.70 -18.16 11.37
N GLY A 85 -8.47 -17.90 12.43
CA GLY A 85 -7.96 -17.60 13.76
C GLY A 85 -7.25 -16.24 13.86
N LEU A 86 -7.55 -15.29 12.96
CA LEU A 86 -7.01 -13.95 13.04
C LEU A 86 -7.63 -13.18 14.21
N ALA A 87 -6.79 -12.43 14.92
CA ALA A 87 -7.27 -11.43 15.87
C ALA A 87 -7.92 -10.27 15.10
N ILE A 88 -9.20 -10.02 15.40
CA ILE A 88 -10.00 -8.96 14.81
C ILE A 88 -10.28 -7.89 15.86
N LEU A 89 -9.80 -6.67 15.62
CA LEU A 89 -10.01 -5.51 16.48
C LEU A 89 -11.42 -4.93 16.31
N PRO A 90 -11.95 -4.18 17.30
CA PRO A 90 -13.27 -3.56 17.19
C PRO A 90 -13.43 -2.70 15.93
N GLU A 91 -12.40 -1.92 15.58
CA GLU A 91 -12.39 -1.05 14.40
C GLU A 91 -12.41 -1.86 13.10
N GLU A 92 -11.78 -3.03 13.08
CA GLU A 92 -11.78 -3.95 11.93
C GLU A 92 -13.14 -4.65 11.79
N ARG A 93 -13.87 -4.89 12.89
CA ARG A 93 -15.26 -5.38 12.82
C ARG A 93 -16.21 -4.30 12.30
N GLN A 94 -16.00 -3.05 12.74
CA GLN A 94 -16.82 -1.92 12.32
C GLN A 94 -16.54 -1.51 10.87
N LEU A 95 -15.29 -1.61 10.40
CA LEU A 95 -14.90 -1.39 9.01
C LEU A 95 -14.14 -2.62 8.46
N PRO A 96 -14.86 -3.69 8.05
CA PRO A 96 -14.27 -4.96 7.56
C PRO A 96 -13.31 -4.83 6.39
N MET A 97 -13.37 -3.71 5.67
CA MET A 97 -12.49 -3.46 4.54
C MET A 97 -11.03 -3.55 4.99
N ILE A 98 -10.69 -3.03 6.18
CA ILE A 98 -9.33 -3.05 6.73
C ILE A 98 -8.73 -4.47 6.81
N LEU A 99 -9.56 -5.52 6.97
CA LEU A 99 -9.06 -6.89 7.12
C LEU A 99 -8.30 -7.42 5.91
N HIS A 100 -8.43 -6.82 4.72
CA HIS A 100 -7.72 -7.30 3.53
C HIS A 100 -6.20 -7.28 3.71
N GLN A 101 -5.61 -6.31 4.42
CA GLN A 101 -4.16 -6.33 4.64
C GLN A 101 -3.70 -7.61 5.36
N LYS A 102 -4.43 -8.04 6.40
CA LYS A 102 -4.12 -9.26 7.17
C LYS A 102 -4.42 -10.52 6.36
N LEU A 103 -5.53 -10.54 5.62
CA LEU A 103 -5.91 -11.66 4.76
C LEU A 103 -4.93 -11.82 3.59
N SER A 104 -4.50 -10.73 2.96
CA SER A 104 -3.49 -10.72 1.90
C SER A 104 -2.16 -11.27 2.39
N ALA A 105 -1.75 -10.97 3.63
CA ALA A 105 -0.56 -11.57 4.22
C ALA A 105 -0.71 -13.10 4.40
N ILE A 106 -1.89 -13.58 4.79
CA ILE A 106 -2.17 -15.03 4.83
C ILE A 106 -2.12 -15.62 3.42
N PHE A 107 -2.72 -14.98 2.43
CA PHE A 107 -2.77 -15.50 1.06
C PHE A 107 -1.36 -15.55 0.46
N ALA A 108 -0.57 -14.50 0.65
CA ALA A 108 0.84 -14.46 0.24
C ALA A 108 1.63 -15.64 0.85
N ARG A 109 1.41 -15.95 2.13
CA ARG A 109 2.06 -17.08 2.80
C ARG A 109 1.57 -18.44 2.31
N ASP A 110 0.25 -18.65 2.32
CA ASP A 110 -0.36 -19.97 2.17
C ASP A 110 -0.59 -20.37 0.71
N LEU A 111 -0.80 -19.40 -0.19
CA LEU A 111 -1.04 -19.65 -1.61
C LEU A 111 0.18 -19.37 -2.47
N PHE A 112 0.92 -18.29 -2.19
CA PHE A 112 2.06 -17.85 -2.99
C PHE A 112 3.42 -18.26 -2.41
N GLY A 113 3.44 -18.97 -1.27
CA GLY A 113 4.67 -19.52 -0.69
C GLY A 113 5.66 -18.48 -0.14
N ILE A 114 5.19 -17.28 0.20
CA ILE A 114 6.04 -16.26 0.81
C ILE A 114 6.32 -16.62 2.28
N HIS A 115 7.59 -16.70 2.63
CA HIS A 115 8.04 -17.04 3.98
C HIS A 115 8.85 -15.93 4.67
N ASP A 116 9.21 -14.88 3.93
CA ASP A 116 9.93 -13.74 4.50
C ASP A 116 8.99 -12.91 5.40
N PRO A 117 9.26 -12.83 6.72
CA PRO A 117 8.41 -12.07 7.63
C PRO A 117 8.40 -10.57 7.33
N ALA A 118 9.44 -9.99 6.73
CA ALA A 118 9.45 -8.58 6.36
C ALA A 118 8.42 -8.29 5.26
N ILE A 119 8.36 -9.13 4.23
CA ILE A 119 7.38 -9.02 3.13
C ILE A 119 5.95 -9.21 3.67
N LEU A 120 5.72 -10.27 4.46
CA LEU A 120 4.41 -10.57 5.03
C LEU A 120 3.92 -9.46 5.97
N ASN A 121 4.83 -8.87 6.75
CA ASN A 121 4.52 -7.74 7.62
C ASN A 121 4.13 -6.49 6.82
N ALA A 122 4.89 -6.17 5.77
CA ALA A 122 4.61 -4.99 4.94
C ALA A 122 3.23 -5.11 4.27
N ILE A 123 2.90 -6.29 3.73
CA ILE A 123 1.53 -6.60 3.25
C ILE A 123 0.52 -6.46 4.40
N GLY A 124 0.81 -7.02 5.56
CA GLY A 124 -0.07 -7.09 6.73
C GLY A 124 -0.43 -5.76 7.39
N CYS A 125 0.24 -4.67 7.03
CA CYS A 125 -0.04 -3.34 7.57
C CYS A 125 -0.09 -2.22 6.52
N HIS A 126 -0.18 -2.52 5.23
CA HIS A 126 -0.11 -1.50 4.17
C HIS A 126 -1.32 -0.53 4.15
N THR A 127 -2.46 -0.89 4.75
CA THR A 127 -3.65 -0.02 4.82
C THR A 127 -3.55 0.94 6.00
N THR A 128 -3.20 0.43 7.19
CA THR A 128 -3.27 1.19 8.44
C THR A 128 -1.93 1.68 8.97
N LEU A 129 -0.82 1.19 8.40
CA LEU A 129 0.49 1.15 9.04
C LEU A 129 0.44 0.43 10.41
N ARG A 130 1.55 0.44 11.13
CA ARG A 130 1.69 -0.05 12.51
C ARG A 130 2.77 0.71 13.27
N PRO A 131 2.73 0.73 14.62
CA PRO A 131 3.85 1.24 15.41
C PRO A 131 5.12 0.42 15.14
N ALA A 132 6.28 1.05 15.28
CA ALA A 132 7.60 0.50 14.96
C ALA A 132 7.68 -0.10 13.55
N ALA A 133 7.00 0.53 12.57
CA ALA A 133 6.99 0.10 11.19
C ALA A 133 8.42 0.05 10.61
N SER A 134 8.73 -1.08 9.97
CA SER A 134 10.00 -1.26 9.26
C SER A 134 10.08 -0.32 8.06
N ARG A 135 11.28 -0.18 7.49
CA ARG A 135 11.46 0.58 6.26
C ARG A 135 10.63 -0.03 5.11
N LEU A 136 10.57 -1.36 5.01
CA LEU A 136 9.77 -2.05 4.01
C LEU A 136 8.27 -1.83 4.23
N ASP A 137 7.81 -1.87 5.49
CA ASP A 137 6.41 -1.59 5.85
C ASP A 137 6.00 -0.20 5.35
N LYS A 138 6.85 0.80 5.61
CA LYS A 138 6.67 2.20 5.20
C LYS A 138 6.68 2.37 3.67
N VAL A 139 7.59 1.68 2.98
CA VAL A 139 7.69 1.71 1.50
C VAL A 139 6.39 1.20 0.88
N VAL A 140 5.90 0.02 1.27
CA VAL A 140 4.70 -0.57 0.68
C VAL A 140 3.46 0.23 1.04
N PHE A 141 3.36 0.67 2.29
CA PHE A 141 2.30 1.56 2.75
C PHE A 141 2.21 2.84 1.91
N LEU A 142 3.35 3.50 1.66
CA LEU A 142 3.38 4.76 0.92
C LEU A 142 3.17 4.56 -0.58
N ALA A 143 3.76 3.51 -1.16
CA ALA A 143 3.61 3.15 -2.57
C ALA A 143 2.15 2.97 -2.96
N ASP A 144 1.37 2.28 -2.12
CA ASP A 144 -0.08 2.11 -2.30
C ASP A 144 -0.82 3.47 -2.36
N LYS A 145 -0.48 4.39 -1.45
CA LYS A 145 -1.11 5.72 -1.41
C LYS A 145 -0.70 6.64 -2.55
N ILE A 146 0.50 6.46 -3.10
CA ILE A 146 1.01 7.21 -4.25
C ILE A 146 0.42 6.65 -5.56
N ALA A 147 0.30 5.31 -5.68
CA ALA A 147 -0.25 4.61 -6.84
C ALA A 147 -1.80 4.69 -6.90
N TRP A 148 -2.31 5.89 -6.69
CA TRP A 148 -3.72 6.27 -6.68
C TRP A 148 -4.47 5.78 -7.92
N ASP A 149 -5.67 5.27 -7.68
CA ASP A 149 -6.53 4.65 -8.70
C ASP A 149 -7.90 5.32 -8.83
N GLN A 150 -8.13 6.43 -8.11
CA GLN A 150 -9.38 7.19 -8.18
C GLN A 150 -9.24 8.43 -9.10
N PRO A 151 -10.35 9.02 -9.57
CA PRO A 151 -10.31 10.25 -10.35
C PRO A 151 -9.62 11.41 -9.61
N GLY A 152 -8.80 12.18 -10.33
CA GLY A 152 -8.07 13.33 -9.79
C GLY A 152 -6.74 12.96 -9.12
N GLN A 153 -6.17 13.92 -8.39
CA GLN A 153 -4.93 13.71 -7.65
C GLN A 153 -5.22 13.36 -6.18
N PRO A 154 -4.34 12.58 -5.52
CA PRO A 154 -4.49 12.32 -4.09
C PRO A 154 -4.39 13.62 -3.30
N PRO A 155 -5.37 13.92 -2.42
CA PRO A 155 -5.43 15.21 -1.70
C PRO A 155 -4.31 15.43 -0.67
N TYR A 156 -3.45 14.45 -0.46
CA TYR A 156 -2.29 14.46 0.46
C TYR A 156 -0.94 14.39 -0.29
N LEU A 157 -0.97 14.38 -1.63
CA LEU A 157 0.24 14.11 -2.42
C LEU A 157 1.30 15.19 -2.23
N ALA A 158 0.91 16.45 -2.03
CA ALA A 158 1.83 17.55 -1.78
C ALA A 158 2.63 17.33 -0.48
N GLU A 159 1.95 16.98 0.62
CA GLU A 159 2.58 16.69 1.90
C GLU A 159 3.53 15.49 1.82
N VAL A 160 3.13 14.44 1.08
CA VAL A 160 3.97 13.25 0.84
C VAL A 160 5.23 13.63 0.05
N ASN A 161 5.09 14.40 -1.04
CA ASN A 161 6.22 14.79 -1.89
C ASN A 161 7.24 15.66 -1.15
N VAL A 162 6.78 16.60 -0.31
CA VAL A 162 7.68 17.37 0.56
C VAL A 162 8.44 16.44 1.52
N GLY A 163 7.74 15.47 2.10
CA GLY A 163 8.37 14.49 2.98
C GLY A 163 9.40 13.62 2.26
N LEU A 164 9.13 13.18 1.02
CA LEU A 164 10.04 12.37 0.20
C LEU A 164 11.38 13.06 -0.06
N GLN A 165 11.41 14.39 -0.16
CA GLN A 165 12.65 15.15 -0.30
C GLN A 165 13.51 15.16 0.98
N CYS A 166 12.93 14.80 2.12
CA CYS A 166 13.61 14.81 3.42
C CYS A 166 13.97 13.41 3.90
N SER A 167 12.99 12.51 4.01
CA SER A 167 13.16 11.12 4.44
C SER A 167 11.88 10.33 4.25
N LEU A 168 11.97 8.99 4.17
CA LEU A 168 10.81 8.11 4.15
C LEU A 168 9.85 8.36 5.33
N ASP A 169 10.38 8.60 6.52
CA ASP A 169 9.56 8.86 7.72
C ASP A 169 8.75 10.15 7.61
N GLN A 170 9.33 11.20 7.02
CA GLN A 170 8.61 12.46 6.78
C GLN A 170 7.56 12.31 5.68
N ALA A 171 7.82 11.50 4.65
CA ALA A 171 6.83 11.21 3.61
C ALA A 171 5.62 10.45 4.17
N VAL A 172 5.87 9.41 4.96
CA VAL A 172 4.82 8.67 5.67
C VAL A 172 4.08 9.57 6.64
N PHE A 173 4.79 10.41 7.39
CA PHE A 173 4.15 11.38 8.29
C PHE A 173 3.25 12.36 7.55
N GLY A 174 3.64 12.83 6.36
CA GLY A 174 2.80 13.70 5.52
C GLY A 174 1.41 13.09 5.26
N TYR A 175 1.36 11.82 4.85
CA TYR A 175 0.08 11.11 4.67
C TYR A 175 -0.65 10.87 6.00
N VAL A 176 0.04 10.35 7.02
CA VAL A 176 -0.58 9.97 8.30
C VAL A 176 -1.12 11.20 9.03
N ASP A 177 -0.41 12.34 9.01
CA ASP A 177 -0.87 13.59 9.62
C ASP A 177 -2.03 14.21 8.85
N TRP A 178 -2.02 14.17 7.52
CA TRP A 178 -3.19 14.56 6.70
C TRP A 178 -4.44 13.75 7.09
N LEU A 179 -4.30 12.44 7.22
CA LEU A 179 -5.38 11.54 7.63
C LEU A 179 -5.82 11.83 9.08
N TRP A 180 -4.86 12.06 9.98
CA TRP A 180 -5.10 12.34 11.39
C TRP A 180 -5.86 13.64 11.62
N ARG A 181 -5.53 14.73 10.90
CA ARG A 181 -6.24 16.01 10.98
C ARG A 181 -7.72 15.88 10.65
N ARG A 182 -8.08 14.89 9.83
CA ARG A 182 -9.45 14.60 9.38
C ARG A 182 -10.07 13.39 10.08
N ARG A 183 -9.49 12.90 11.17
CA ARG A 183 -9.94 11.68 11.89
C ARG A 183 -11.42 11.68 12.27
N GLU A 184 -12.01 12.85 12.54
CA GLU A 184 -13.45 12.97 12.84
C GLU A 184 -14.36 12.65 11.65
N THR A 185 -13.82 12.65 10.43
CA THR A 185 -14.53 12.26 9.20
C THR A 185 -14.40 10.78 8.87
N LEU A 186 -13.53 10.05 9.59
CA LEU A 186 -13.29 8.63 9.33
C LEU A 186 -14.34 7.76 10.03
N PRO A 187 -14.80 6.67 9.41
CA PRO A 187 -15.70 5.73 10.08
C PRO A 187 -15.10 5.13 11.36
N VAL A 188 -13.78 4.91 11.34
CA VAL A 188 -12.98 4.40 12.45
C VAL A 188 -11.57 4.99 12.40
N VAL A 189 -10.91 5.10 13.55
CA VAL A 189 -9.48 5.37 13.65
C VAL A 189 -8.80 4.11 14.17
N HIS A 190 -8.12 3.39 13.29
CA HIS A 190 -7.48 2.13 13.66
C HIS A 190 -6.37 2.37 14.72
N PRO A 191 -6.27 1.55 15.79
CA PRO A 191 -5.30 1.78 16.87
C PRO A 191 -3.85 1.70 16.38
N TRP A 192 -3.55 0.90 15.35
CA TRP A 192 -2.22 0.89 14.74
C TRP A 192 -1.86 2.21 14.06
N LEU A 193 -2.82 2.83 13.36
CA LEU A 193 -2.62 4.14 12.74
C LEU A 193 -2.39 5.21 13.82
N ALA A 194 -3.18 5.18 14.90
CA ALA A 194 -3.03 6.11 16.01
C ALA A 194 -1.66 6.00 16.71
N ALA A 195 -1.19 4.78 16.94
CA ALA A 195 0.12 4.54 17.52
C ALA A 195 1.26 4.97 16.58
N ALA A 196 1.15 4.68 15.28
CA ALA A 196 2.12 5.13 14.28
C ALA A 196 2.16 6.66 14.18
N TYR A 197 1.01 7.33 14.24
CA TYR A 197 0.94 8.79 14.30
C TYR A 197 1.64 9.36 15.53
N ALA A 198 1.38 8.80 16.72
CA ALA A 198 2.02 9.24 17.96
C ALA A 198 3.55 9.10 17.90
N GLU A 199 4.06 8.01 17.31
CA GLU A 199 5.49 7.78 17.11
C GLU A 199 6.11 8.80 16.14
N LEU A 200 5.49 8.99 14.97
CA LEU A 200 6.00 9.90 13.93
C LEU A 200 5.90 11.38 14.35
N SER A 201 4.86 11.74 15.12
CA SER A 201 4.64 13.11 15.60
C SER A 201 5.54 13.52 16.78
N GLY A 202 5.99 12.56 17.58
CA GLY A 202 6.80 12.78 18.79
C GLY A 202 8.32 12.70 18.60
N GLY A 203 8.82 12.22 17.47
CA GLY A 203 10.25 12.08 17.20
C GLY A 203 10.94 13.35 16.66
N SER A 204 12.26 13.29 16.46
CA SER A 204 13.03 14.33 15.73
C SER A 204 12.58 14.51 14.26
N HIS A 205 11.67 13.67 13.78
CA HIS A 205 11.09 13.67 12.43
C HIS A 205 10.29 14.94 12.10
N ARG A 206 9.84 15.69 13.11
CA ARG A 206 9.14 16.97 12.94
C ARG A 206 10.06 18.19 12.92
N ALA A 207 11.35 18.03 13.25
CA ALA A 207 12.29 19.14 13.34
C ALA A 207 12.50 19.78 11.96
N GLY A 208 12.08 21.04 11.81
CA GLY A 208 12.17 21.80 10.55
C GLY A 208 11.10 21.46 9.51
N TRP A 209 10.15 20.56 9.81
CA TRP A 209 9.06 20.21 8.88
C TRP A 209 8.12 21.39 8.64
N ASP A 210 7.64 22.03 9.73
CA ASP A 210 6.72 23.17 9.62
C ASP A 210 7.35 24.36 8.87
N GLU A 211 8.63 24.68 9.13
CA GLU A 211 9.35 25.75 8.45
C GLU A 211 9.62 25.45 6.96
N ARG A 212 10.02 24.21 6.62
CA ARG A 212 10.26 23.81 5.22
C ARG A 212 8.98 23.68 4.43
N PHE A 213 7.93 23.11 5.01
CA PHE A 213 6.62 23.02 4.38
C PHE A 213 6.04 24.42 4.11
N GLN A 214 6.14 25.34 5.07
CA GLN A 214 5.74 26.73 4.87
C GLN A 214 6.63 27.45 3.85
N ALA A 215 7.94 27.23 3.86
CA ALA A 215 8.86 27.84 2.89
C ALA A 215 8.60 27.34 1.45
N MET A 216 8.32 26.05 1.27
CA MET A 216 8.01 25.47 -0.04
C MET A 216 6.63 25.90 -0.55
N SER A 217 5.62 25.88 0.32
CA SER A 217 4.28 26.40 -0.01
C SER A 217 4.31 27.89 -0.37
N ALA A 218 5.18 28.68 0.29
CA ALA A 218 5.37 30.11 0.00
C ALA A 218 6.25 30.38 -1.25
N ALA A 219 7.15 29.47 -1.61
CA ALA A 219 8.03 29.62 -2.77
C ALA A 219 7.32 29.35 -4.11
N GLY A 220 6.11 28.77 -4.10
CA GLY A 220 5.38 28.42 -5.32
C GLY A 220 6.15 27.48 -6.23
N ASP A 221 7.11 26.72 -5.69
CA ASP A 221 7.92 25.76 -6.45
C ASP A 221 7.14 24.46 -6.65
N ASP A 222 6.02 24.61 -7.35
CA ASP A 222 5.18 23.55 -7.91
C ASP A 222 5.87 22.90 -9.13
N ARG A 223 7.20 22.97 -9.26
CA ARG A 223 7.93 22.47 -10.45
C ARG A 223 7.97 20.94 -10.58
N LEU A 224 7.49 20.19 -9.58
CA LEU A 224 7.15 18.77 -9.73
C LEU A 224 5.74 18.56 -10.34
N LEU A 225 5.02 19.65 -10.63
CA LEU A 225 3.68 19.69 -11.23
C LEU A 225 3.69 20.24 -12.67
N ASP A 226 4.86 20.38 -13.31
CA ASP A 226 4.93 20.76 -14.73
C ASP A 226 4.98 19.51 -15.62
N PRO A 227 3.86 19.13 -16.29
CA PRO A 227 3.83 18.01 -17.23
C PRO A 227 4.75 18.21 -18.45
N GLU A 228 5.32 19.41 -18.65
CA GLU A 228 6.24 19.69 -19.76
C GLU A 228 7.73 19.41 -19.45
N SER A 229 8.08 19.01 -18.22
CA SER A 229 9.45 18.61 -17.88
C SER A 229 9.75 17.16 -18.27
N GLY A 230 9.74 16.88 -19.58
CA GLY A 230 10.54 15.82 -20.20
C GLY A 230 10.57 14.48 -19.48
N SER A 231 9.45 13.77 -19.53
CA SER A 231 9.37 12.32 -19.29
C SER A 231 10.61 11.57 -19.83
N LEU A 232 11.34 10.90 -18.93
CA LEU A 232 12.25 9.80 -19.27
C LEU A 232 11.54 8.45 -19.21
N THR A 233 10.30 8.37 -19.69
CA THR A 233 9.71 7.20 -20.34
C THR A 233 8.50 7.69 -21.12
N ARG A 234 8.68 7.96 -22.42
CA ARG A 234 7.56 8.20 -23.33
C ARG A 234 6.62 6.99 -23.27
N TRP A 235 5.55 7.13 -22.50
CA TRP A 235 4.40 6.26 -22.53
C TRP A 235 3.48 6.81 -23.64
N ASP A 236 3.31 6.03 -24.70
CA ASP A 236 2.39 6.33 -25.79
C ASP A 236 1.00 5.78 -25.43
N ALA A 237 -0.01 6.64 -25.47
CA ALA A 237 -1.39 6.31 -25.12
C ALA A 237 -2.15 5.63 -26.28
N ASN A 238 -1.52 5.40 -27.44
CA ASN A 238 -2.17 4.83 -28.63
C ASN A 238 -1.99 3.31 -28.81
N ASP A 239 -1.39 2.59 -27.86
CA ASP A 239 -1.05 1.16 -28.02
C ASP A 239 -2.17 0.15 -27.65
N TRP A 240 -3.45 0.58 -27.58
CA TRP A 240 -4.56 -0.31 -27.19
C TRP A 240 -5.78 -0.26 -28.13
N GLU A 241 -5.57 -0.23 -29.43
CA GLU A 241 -6.60 -0.72 -30.36
C GLU A 241 -6.60 -2.26 -30.36
N TRP A 242 -7.70 -2.86 -29.92
CA TRP A 242 -8.06 -4.22 -30.35
C TRP A 242 -9.42 -4.18 -31.03
N SER A 243 -9.40 -4.71 -32.26
CA SER A 243 -10.53 -5.08 -33.11
C SER A 243 -11.39 -6.19 -32.51
#